data_AF-A0A9J6DBA0-F1
#
_entry.id   AF-A0A9J6DBA0-F1
#
_cell.length_a   1.000
_cell.length_b   1.000
_cell.length_c   1.000
_cell.angle_alpha   90.00
_cell.angle_beta   90.00
_cell.angle_gamma   90.00
#
_symmetry.space_group_name_H-M   'P 1'
#
loop_
_entity.id
_entity.type
_entity.pdbx_description
1 polymer ?
#
loop_
_entity_poly.entity_id
_entity_poly.type
_entity_poly.pdbx_seq_one_letter_code
_entity_poly.pdbx_strand_id
1 'polypeptide(L)'
;MSASGSTQFMVRQSTGARLGPTSDGVQDSARSLKCLQSQLAPVSACARALSTSTALHQQPQPATLSALPNHVRAYVEEKQRLCQPNAVHICDGSEAENNYLLDLMLKAGSIVPLPKYRNCYLARTDPADVARVESKTFISTQRREETIPTPKEGIKGTLGNWMSPTDLQNALNERFPGCMKGRTMYVIPFSMGPLGSPLSKIGIQLTDSPYVVASMRIMTRMGSEVLQTLGSGPFIKCLHSVGQPLPMKTPPVNNWPCNPEKTIITHIPDNNEICSFGSGYGGNSLLGKKCFALRLGSILAQREGWLAEHMLILGITNPKGEKKYVVAAFPSACGKTNLAMMTPTLPGYKAECVGDDIAWMKFDEQGVLRAINPEYGFFGVAPGTSMATNPNAMKTIEENTIFTNVAETSDGGFWWEGMPEPSPGIRIKSWRGEENWTRASGTPAAHPNSRFCTPAGQCPIIDPAWEDPKGVPISAILFGGRRPQGISLCIDCIFCLPRRGGLVAKESPIGYLPSDGALNLDGLQDPVNMKELFDVNKDFWLQECSEVRKYFDEQLGKELPAEIAQELDQLEQRVKAM
;
A
#
# COMPACT_ATOMS: atom_id res chain seq x y z
N MET A 1 3.78 17.04 -28.28
CA MET A 1 3.67 18.43 -27.79
C MET A 1 2.47 18.49 -26.86
N SER A 2 2.69 18.51 -25.55
CA SER A 2 1.63 18.49 -24.54
C SER A 2 1.94 19.58 -23.52
N ALA A 3 1.22 20.70 -23.64
CA ALA A 3 1.27 21.79 -22.68
C ALA A 3 0.46 21.39 -21.44
N SER A 4 1.11 21.36 -20.27
CA SER A 4 0.44 21.25 -18.97
C SER A 4 0.33 22.66 -18.39
N GLY A 5 -0.88 23.22 -18.43
CA GLY A 5 -1.20 24.46 -17.74
C GLY A 5 -1.34 24.18 -16.24
N SER A 6 -0.48 24.79 -15.45
CA SER A 6 -0.53 24.79 -13.99
C SER A 6 -1.44 25.93 -13.52
N THR A 7 -2.54 25.60 -12.83
CA THR A 7 -3.38 26.60 -12.18
C THR A 7 -2.94 26.73 -10.72
N GLN A 8 -2.29 27.86 -10.40
CA GLN A 8 -1.86 28.24 -9.06
C GLN A 8 -3.07 28.70 -8.22
N PHE A 9 -3.25 28.14 -7.02
CA PHE A 9 -4.16 28.70 -6.02
C PHE A 9 -3.43 29.78 -5.21
N MET A 10 -3.94 31.01 -5.29
CA MET A 10 -3.44 32.18 -4.57
C MET A 10 -4.29 32.36 -3.30
N VAL A 11 -3.72 32.08 -2.12
CA VAL A 11 -4.38 32.35 -0.83
C VAL A 11 -3.93 33.72 -0.33
N ARG A 12 -4.86 34.69 -0.29
CA ARG A 12 -4.65 36.00 0.34
C ARG A 12 -4.68 35.85 1.86
N GLN A 13 -3.59 36.20 2.54
CA GLN A 13 -3.55 36.44 3.98
C GLN A 13 -4.11 37.84 4.29
N SER A 14 -5.06 37.93 5.22
CA SER A 14 -5.50 39.19 5.81
C SER A 14 -4.56 39.60 6.94
N THR A 15 -4.03 40.82 6.84
CA THR A 15 -3.17 41.46 7.82
C THR A 15 -4.02 42.09 8.93
N GLY A 16 -3.82 41.65 10.18
CA GLY A 16 -4.34 42.31 11.38
C GLY A 16 -3.38 43.41 11.84
N ALA A 17 -3.85 44.65 11.88
CA ALA A 17 -3.12 45.81 12.40
C ALA A 17 -3.21 45.89 13.93
N ARG A 18 -2.08 46.22 14.58
CA ARG A 18 -1.97 46.62 15.99
C ARG A 18 -2.22 48.12 16.14
N LEU A 19 -2.71 48.52 17.33
CA LEU A 19 -2.51 49.75 18.14
C LEU A 19 -3.47 49.57 19.34
N GLY A 20 -3.23 49.84 20.62
CA GLY A 20 -2.23 50.50 21.46
C GLY A 20 -2.79 50.49 22.91
N PRO A 21 -2.04 50.94 23.94
CA PRO A 21 -2.15 50.44 25.33
C PRO A 21 -2.92 51.35 26.29
N THR A 22 -3.35 50.83 27.44
CA THR A 22 -3.61 51.62 28.66
C THR A 22 -3.31 50.81 29.93
N SER A 23 -2.98 51.58 30.97
CA SER A 23 -2.20 51.29 32.18
C SER A 23 -3.03 50.90 33.41
N ASP A 24 -2.29 50.66 34.50
CA ASP A 24 -2.62 50.73 35.94
C ASP A 24 -2.51 49.34 36.60
N GLY A 25 -1.47 49.03 37.38
CA GLY A 25 -1.19 49.55 38.73
C GLY A 25 -1.82 48.58 39.76
N VAL A 26 -1.25 48.09 40.86
CA VAL A 26 -0.16 48.47 41.77
C VAL A 26 0.00 47.31 42.80
N GLN A 27 1.21 47.13 43.36
CA GLN A 27 1.62 46.51 44.65
C GLN A 27 1.59 44.97 44.82
N ASP A 28 2.65 44.24 45.21
CA ASP A 28 3.83 44.39 46.11
C ASP A 28 3.66 43.52 47.37
N SER A 29 4.56 42.56 47.57
CA SER A 29 5.11 42.18 48.89
C SER A 29 6.09 41.01 48.78
N ALA A 30 7.37 41.34 48.87
CA ALA A 30 8.45 40.45 49.23
C ALA A 30 8.63 40.40 50.75
N ARG A 31 8.85 39.21 51.33
CA ARG A 31 9.58 38.93 52.60
C ARG A 31 10.07 37.48 52.51
N SER A 32 11.35 37.14 52.32
CA SER A 32 12.60 37.40 53.07
C SER A 32 12.98 36.30 54.07
N LEU A 33 14.27 35.90 53.99
CA LEU A 33 15.17 35.15 54.90
C LEU A 33 15.36 33.65 54.58
N LYS A 34 16.46 33.22 53.92
CA LYS A 34 17.91 33.17 54.23
C LYS A 34 18.34 32.18 55.34
N CYS A 35 18.96 31.08 54.90
CA CYS A 35 20.17 30.36 55.40
C CYS A 35 20.03 28.88 54.98
N LEU A 36 20.99 28.16 54.42
CA LEU A 36 22.44 28.11 54.64
C LEU A 36 23.17 27.70 53.35
N GLN A 37 24.42 28.13 53.25
CA GLN A 37 25.39 27.82 52.20
C GLN A 37 25.82 26.34 52.23
N SER A 38 25.90 25.71 51.06
CA SER A 38 27.00 24.78 50.75
C SER A 38 27.11 24.49 49.24
N GLN A 39 28.28 24.84 48.72
CA GLN A 39 29.00 24.21 47.59
C GLN A 39 28.65 24.57 46.14
N LEU A 40 29.68 25.11 45.48
CA LEU A 40 29.83 25.41 44.06
C LEU A 40 30.02 24.13 43.24
N ALA A 41 29.26 23.97 42.13
CA ALA A 41 29.72 23.37 40.87
C ALA A 41 28.70 23.67 39.74
N PRO A 42 29.14 23.95 38.50
CA PRO A 42 28.26 24.38 37.42
C PRO A 42 27.53 23.22 36.73
N VAL A 43 26.37 23.58 36.19
CA VAL A 43 25.40 22.78 35.46
C VAL A 43 26.02 22.14 34.21
N SER A 44 26.19 20.83 34.23
CA SER A 44 26.29 19.98 33.03
C SER A 44 25.62 18.65 33.33
N ALA A 45 24.30 18.62 33.17
CA ALA A 45 23.48 17.43 33.34
C ALA A 45 22.30 17.46 32.38
N CYS A 46 22.57 17.17 31.11
CA CYS A 46 21.60 16.51 30.22
C CYS A 46 22.30 15.90 29.00
N ALA A 47 23.35 15.12 29.24
CA ALA A 47 24.04 14.34 28.21
C ALA A 47 24.42 12.98 28.81
N ARG A 48 23.42 12.14 29.09
CA ARG A 48 23.56 10.69 29.33
C ARG A 48 22.19 10.04 29.49
N ALA A 49 21.63 9.58 28.37
CA ALA A 49 20.76 8.39 28.32
C ALA A 49 20.52 7.96 26.85
N LEU A 50 21.58 7.84 26.04
CA LEU A 50 21.57 7.03 24.81
C LEU A 50 23.00 6.53 24.59
N SER A 51 23.49 5.69 25.51
CA SER A 51 24.58 4.78 25.18
C SER A 51 23.97 3.66 24.32
N THR A 52 23.99 3.85 23.01
CA THR A 52 23.79 2.74 22.08
C THR A 52 24.92 1.76 22.31
N SER A 53 24.60 0.66 23.00
CA SER A 53 25.40 -0.54 22.96
C SER A 53 25.55 -0.94 21.50
N THR A 54 26.74 -0.74 20.92
CA THR A 54 27.16 -1.34 19.65
C THR A 54 27.52 -2.82 19.83
N ALA A 55 26.79 -3.53 20.69
CA ALA A 55 26.81 -4.98 20.69
C ALA A 55 26.07 -5.43 19.44
N LEU A 56 26.81 -6.01 18.51
CA LEU A 56 26.21 -6.69 17.37
C LEU A 56 25.20 -7.71 17.86
N HIS A 57 23.96 -7.61 17.40
CA HIS A 57 23.04 -8.72 17.52
C HIS A 57 23.71 -9.94 16.86
N GLN A 58 23.94 -10.98 17.65
CA GLN A 58 24.47 -12.23 17.13
C GLN A 58 23.49 -12.75 16.09
N GLN A 59 24.02 -13.26 14.98
CA GLN A 59 23.19 -13.94 13.99
C GLN A 59 22.40 -15.04 14.73
N PRO A 60 21.06 -15.08 14.61
CA PRO A 60 20.26 -16.15 15.19
C PRO A 60 20.83 -17.51 14.75
N GLN A 61 20.74 -18.52 15.63
CA GLN A 61 21.15 -19.89 15.30
C GLN A 61 20.45 -20.31 13.99
N PRO A 62 21.18 -20.53 12.89
CA PRO A 62 20.56 -20.76 11.60
C PRO A 62 19.81 -22.10 11.64
N ALA A 63 18.50 -22.06 11.41
CA ALA A 63 17.75 -23.27 11.18
C ALA A 63 18.36 -24.00 9.97
N THR A 64 18.59 -25.29 10.10
CA THR A 64 19.13 -26.11 9.02
C THR A 64 18.03 -26.39 7.99
N LEU A 65 18.41 -26.61 6.73
CA LEU A 65 17.47 -27.06 5.70
C LEU A 65 16.70 -28.33 6.12
N SER A 66 17.29 -29.16 6.98
CA SER A 66 16.66 -30.34 7.57
C SER A 66 15.42 -30.05 8.42
N ALA A 67 15.22 -28.81 8.88
CA ALA A 67 14.03 -28.38 9.60
C ALA A 67 12.83 -28.06 8.69
N LEU A 68 13.06 -27.86 7.38
CA LEU A 68 11.98 -27.56 6.44
C LEU A 68 11.20 -28.83 6.06
N PRO A 69 9.88 -28.73 5.85
CA PRO A 69 9.10 -29.80 5.20
C PRO A 69 9.72 -30.21 3.86
N ASN A 70 9.67 -31.50 3.51
CA ASN A 70 10.41 -32.05 2.35
C ASN A 70 10.12 -31.31 1.03
N HIS A 71 8.86 -30.95 0.77
CA HIS A 71 8.46 -30.26 -0.45
C HIS A 71 8.92 -28.79 -0.48
N VAL A 72 9.00 -28.12 0.68
CA VAL A 72 9.60 -26.77 0.82
C VAL A 72 11.11 -26.87 0.62
N ARG A 73 11.77 -27.84 1.26
CA ARG A 73 13.22 -28.09 1.10
C ARG A 73 13.58 -28.34 -0.36
N ALA A 74 12.82 -29.19 -1.05
CA ALA A 74 13.05 -29.48 -2.47
C ALA A 74 13.01 -28.21 -3.33
N TYR A 75 12.04 -27.31 -3.09
CA TYR A 75 11.97 -26.02 -3.77
C TYR A 75 13.17 -25.13 -3.44
N VAL A 76 13.55 -25.01 -2.16
CA VAL A 76 14.71 -24.22 -1.74
C VAL A 76 16.00 -24.75 -2.39
N GLU A 77 16.23 -26.07 -2.36
CA GLU A 77 17.41 -26.68 -2.95
C GLU A 77 17.45 -26.56 -4.48
N GLU A 78 16.30 -26.68 -5.16
CA GLU A 78 16.17 -26.42 -6.59
C GLU A 78 16.63 -25.00 -6.93
N LYS A 79 16.09 -24.00 -6.23
CA LYS A 79 16.43 -22.60 -6.49
C LYS A 79 17.82 -22.23 -5.98
N GLN A 80 18.33 -22.89 -4.95
CA GLN A 80 19.72 -22.76 -4.49
C GLN A 80 20.69 -23.21 -5.59
N ARG A 81 20.46 -24.37 -6.22
CA ARG A 81 21.27 -24.83 -7.35
C ARG A 81 21.24 -23.85 -8.53
N LEU A 82 20.07 -23.30 -8.83
CA LEU A 82 19.90 -22.31 -9.90
C LEU A 82 20.63 -20.99 -9.59
N CYS A 83 20.36 -20.40 -8.43
CA CYS A 83 20.78 -19.03 -8.10
C CYS A 83 22.20 -18.93 -7.52
N GLN A 84 22.74 -20.05 -7.03
CA GLN A 84 24.09 -20.18 -6.44
C GLN A 84 24.40 -19.17 -5.32
N PRO A 85 23.55 -19.05 -4.28
CA PRO A 85 23.85 -18.19 -3.14
C PRO A 85 25.04 -18.73 -2.33
N ASN A 86 25.73 -17.84 -1.61
CA ASN A 86 26.84 -18.21 -0.71
C ASN A 86 26.34 -18.84 0.60
N ALA A 87 25.15 -18.44 1.05
CA ALA A 87 24.51 -18.96 2.24
C ALA A 87 23.00 -19.02 2.04
N VAL A 88 22.32 -19.86 2.82
CA VAL A 88 20.86 -19.91 2.92
C VAL A 88 20.47 -19.58 4.35
N HIS A 89 19.53 -18.65 4.52
CA HIS A 89 18.99 -18.22 5.82
C HIS A 89 17.49 -18.48 5.85
N ILE A 90 17.02 -19.33 6.74
CA ILE A 90 15.58 -19.58 6.91
C ILE A 90 15.03 -18.58 7.91
N CYS A 91 14.07 -17.76 7.48
CA CYS A 91 13.54 -16.71 8.32
C CYS A 91 12.60 -17.28 9.39
N ASP A 92 12.83 -16.91 10.64
CA ASP A 92 11.99 -17.31 11.78
C ASP A 92 10.92 -16.27 12.14
N GLY A 93 11.06 -15.03 11.66
CA GLY A 93 10.12 -13.92 11.91
C GLY A 93 10.31 -13.22 13.25
N SER A 94 11.28 -13.64 14.07
CA SER A 94 11.53 -13.11 15.40
C SER A 94 11.99 -11.66 15.38
N GLU A 95 11.84 -10.98 16.51
CA GLU A 95 12.38 -9.62 16.69
C GLU A 95 13.93 -9.62 16.65
N ALA A 96 14.57 -10.66 17.18
CA ALA A 96 16.03 -10.80 17.15
C ALA A 96 16.56 -10.91 15.71
N GLU A 97 15.89 -11.71 14.86
CA GLU A 97 16.19 -11.79 13.43
C GLU A 97 16.00 -10.44 12.73
N ASN A 98 14.88 -9.75 13.01
CA ASN A 98 14.62 -8.44 12.43
C ASN A 98 15.70 -7.41 12.81
N ASN A 99 16.11 -7.36 14.08
CA ASN A 99 17.16 -6.45 14.55
C ASN A 99 18.51 -6.77 13.89
N TYR A 100 18.85 -8.05 13.73
CA TYR A 100 20.03 -8.47 12.98
C TYR A 100 20.00 -7.99 11.51
N LEU A 101 18.86 -8.11 10.83
CA LEU A 101 18.70 -7.66 9.44
C LEU A 101 18.76 -6.13 9.32
N LEU A 102 18.19 -5.40 10.26
CA LEU A 102 18.27 -3.94 10.33
C LEU A 102 19.73 -3.50 10.55
N ASP A 103 20.46 -4.12 11.46
CA ASP A 103 21.89 -3.87 11.70
C ASP A 103 22.73 -4.15 10.45
N LEU A 104 22.44 -5.23 9.73
CA LEU A 104 23.10 -5.57 8.47
C LEU A 104 22.89 -4.46 7.42
N MET A 105 21.66 -3.97 7.28
CA MET A 105 21.33 -2.91 6.32
C MET A 105 21.91 -1.55 6.72
N LEU A 106 21.93 -1.21 8.01
CA LEU A 106 22.56 0.00 8.53
C LEU A 106 24.06 0.00 8.24
N LYS A 107 24.75 -1.11 8.48
CA LYS A 107 26.18 -1.27 8.16
C LYS A 107 26.47 -1.19 6.67
N ALA A 108 25.59 -1.74 5.85
CA ALA A 108 25.68 -1.65 4.40
C ALA A 108 25.35 -0.24 3.87
N GLY A 109 24.76 0.63 4.70
CA GLY A 109 24.30 1.96 4.30
C GLY A 109 23.10 1.94 3.35
N SER A 110 22.35 0.84 3.30
CA SER A 110 21.13 0.72 2.48
C SER A 110 19.90 1.31 3.17
N ILE A 111 19.98 1.50 4.49
CA ILE A 111 19.01 2.27 5.28
C ILE A 111 19.75 3.23 6.22
N VAL A 112 19.06 4.29 6.64
CA VAL A 112 19.51 5.21 7.69
C VAL A 112 18.46 5.29 8.81
N PRO A 113 18.86 5.51 10.08
CA PRO A 113 17.90 5.66 11.16
C PRO A 113 17.19 7.02 11.10
N LEU A 114 15.96 7.07 11.59
CA LEU A 114 15.19 8.31 11.80
C LEU A 114 15.01 8.56 13.30
N PRO A 115 16.00 9.14 14.00
CA PRO A 115 16.05 9.17 15.47
C PRO A 115 14.99 10.06 16.13
N LYS A 116 14.24 10.85 15.36
CA LYS A 116 13.06 11.56 15.86
C LYS A 116 11.91 10.61 16.24
N TYR A 117 11.92 9.40 15.69
CA TYR A 117 10.89 8.39 15.81
C TYR A 117 11.46 7.08 16.36
N ARG A 118 10.60 6.19 16.87
CA ARG A 118 11.05 4.96 17.52
C ARG A 118 11.19 3.84 16.49
N ASN A 119 12.39 3.27 16.37
CA ASN A 119 12.64 2.12 15.49
C ASN A 119 12.21 2.37 14.02
N CYS A 120 12.42 3.59 13.52
CA CYS A 120 12.08 3.97 12.16
C CYS A 120 13.34 4.15 11.30
N TYR A 121 13.23 3.77 10.03
CA TYR A 121 14.35 3.76 9.09
C TYR A 121 13.95 4.33 7.73
N LEU A 122 14.92 4.87 7.00
CA LEU A 122 14.75 5.38 5.65
C LEU A 122 15.65 4.63 4.68
N ALA A 123 15.05 4.02 3.66
CA ALA A 123 15.73 3.51 2.46
C ALA A 123 15.63 4.54 1.32
N ARG A 124 16.73 4.77 0.60
CA ARG A 124 16.75 5.50 -0.67
C ARG A 124 17.13 4.55 -1.78
N THR A 125 16.32 4.46 -2.82
CA THR A 125 16.54 3.50 -3.90
C THR A 125 17.32 4.12 -5.04
N ASP A 126 17.74 3.28 -5.99
CA ASP A 126 18.13 3.76 -7.31
C ASP A 126 16.92 4.44 -7.98
N PRO A 127 17.06 5.65 -8.55
CA PRO A 127 15.98 6.32 -9.30
C PRO A 127 15.38 5.50 -10.44
N ALA A 128 16.09 4.50 -10.96
CA ALA A 128 15.60 3.56 -11.96
C ALA A 128 14.73 2.42 -11.37
N ASP A 129 14.61 2.32 -10.04
CA ASP A 129 13.86 1.29 -9.31
C ASP A 129 12.95 1.91 -8.22
N VAL A 130 11.93 2.67 -8.65
CA VAL A 130 11.07 3.50 -7.77
C VAL A 130 9.57 3.20 -7.87
N ALA A 131 9.18 2.28 -8.76
CA ALA A 131 7.78 1.98 -9.04
C ALA A 131 7.61 0.59 -9.68
N ARG A 132 6.36 0.16 -9.79
CA ARG A 132 6.02 -1.01 -10.60
C ARG A 132 6.29 -0.71 -12.06
N VAL A 133 6.82 -1.68 -12.79
CA VAL A 133 7.09 -1.56 -14.23
C VAL A 133 6.09 -2.44 -14.97
N GLU A 134 4.91 -1.89 -15.26
CA GLU A 134 3.80 -2.65 -15.86
C GLU A 134 4.19 -3.28 -17.20
N SER A 135 4.95 -2.58 -18.04
CA SER A 135 5.49 -3.10 -19.30
C SER A 135 6.46 -4.28 -19.17
N LYS A 136 6.94 -4.55 -17.95
CA LYS A 136 7.83 -5.68 -17.62
C LYS A 136 7.15 -6.70 -16.69
N THR A 137 5.83 -6.61 -16.54
CA THR A 137 5.02 -7.50 -15.71
C THR A 137 4.13 -8.37 -16.58
N PHE A 138 4.28 -9.69 -16.47
CA PHE A 138 3.62 -10.66 -17.35
C PHE A 138 2.91 -11.77 -16.57
N ILE A 139 1.87 -12.34 -17.16
CA ILE A 139 1.29 -13.63 -16.79
C ILE A 139 1.55 -14.60 -17.93
N SER A 140 1.93 -15.83 -17.61
CA SER A 140 2.23 -16.87 -18.60
C SER A 140 1.28 -18.04 -18.43
N THR A 141 0.42 -18.21 -19.44
CA THR A 141 -0.52 -19.33 -19.61
C THR A 141 -0.27 -19.97 -20.96
N GLN A 142 -0.69 -21.23 -21.15
CA GLN A 142 -0.53 -21.93 -22.43
C GLN A 142 -1.18 -21.18 -23.58
N ARG A 143 -2.38 -20.64 -23.34
CA ARG A 143 -3.14 -19.86 -24.30
C ARG A 143 -3.19 -18.40 -23.88
N ARG A 144 -2.98 -17.49 -24.82
CA ARG A 144 -2.94 -16.04 -24.55
C ARG A 144 -4.28 -15.53 -24.01
N GLU A 145 -5.39 -16.03 -24.55
CA GLU A 145 -6.76 -15.66 -24.18
C GLU A 145 -7.14 -16.04 -22.74
N GLU A 146 -6.39 -16.93 -22.08
CA GLU A 146 -6.58 -17.23 -20.65
C GLU A 146 -5.99 -16.14 -19.74
N THR A 147 -5.14 -15.27 -20.30
CA THR A 147 -4.46 -14.20 -19.57
C THR A 147 -5.01 -12.82 -19.92
N ILE A 148 -5.19 -12.54 -21.22
CA ILE A 148 -5.67 -11.23 -21.70
C ILE A 148 -6.62 -11.38 -22.88
N PRO A 149 -7.59 -10.46 -22.99
CA PRO A 149 -8.43 -10.39 -24.17
C PRO A 149 -7.69 -10.11 -25.47
N THR A 150 -8.39 -10.35 -26.58
CA THR A 150 -7.94 -9.97 -27.91
C THR A 150 -8.47 -8.56 -28.24
N PRO A 151 -7.63 -7.51 -28.15
CA PRO A 151 -8.05 -6.18 -28.56
C PRO A 151 -8.33 -6.13 -30.06
N LYS A 152 -9.11 -5.14 -30.48
CA LYS A 152 -9.37 -4.88 -31.90
C LYS A 152 -8.07 -4.63 -32.67
N GLU A 153 -8.04 -5.01 -33.94
CA GLU A 153 -6.86 -4.84 -34.79
C GLU A 153 -6.36 -3.38 -34.78
N GLY A 154 -5.04 -3.21 -34.60
CA GLY A 154 -4.40 -1.89 -34.47
C GLY A 154 -4.51 -1.25 -33.08
N ILE A 155 -5.28 -1.82 -32.15
CA ILE A 155 -5.42 -1.31 -30.78
C ILE A 155 -4.48 -2.06 -29.83
N LYS A 156 -3.73 -1.29 -29.04
CA LYS A 156 -2.92 -1.84 -27.95
C LYS A 156 -3.81 -2.23 -26.77
N GLY A 157 -3.72 -3.48 -26.33
CA GLY A 157 -4.40 -3.96 -25.13
C GLY A 157 -3.89 -3.30 -23.86
N THR A 158 -4.79 -3.05 -22.91
CA THR A 158 -4.51 -2.37 -21.63
C THR A 158 -4.78 -3.24 -20.41
N LEU A 159 -5.32 -4.44 -20.60
CA LEU A 159 -5.79 -5.34 -19.54
C LEU A 159 -4.75 -6.34 -19.04
N GLY A 160 -3.48 -6.17 -19.42
CA GLY A 160 -2.36 -6.99 -18.95
C GLY A 160 -1.34 -7.29 -20.05
N ASN A 161 -0.28 -8.03 -19.69
CA ASN A 161 0.68 -8.54 -20.66
C ASN A 161 0.79 -10.07 -20.51
N TRP A 162 0.71 -10.75 -21.64
CA TRP A 162 0.96 -12.19 -21.72
C TRP A 162 2.37 -12.45 -22.26
N MET A 163 2.99 -13.51 -21.76
CA MET A 163 4.26 -14.03 -22.27
C MET A 163 4.12 -15.54 -22.48
N SER A 164 4.52 -16.05 -23.64
CA SER A 164 4.45 -17.48 -23.91
C SER A 164 5.31 -18.27 -22.92
N PRO A 165 4.95 -19.51 -22.57
CA PRO A 165 5.78 -20.34 -21.69
C PRO A 165 7.23 -20.50 -22.18
N THR A 166 7.42 -20.61 -23.49
CA THR A 166 8.75 -20.71 -24.12
C THR A 166 9.56 -19.43 -23.94
N ASP A 167 8.98 -18.27 -24.22
CA ASP A 167 9.67 -16.97 -24.07
C ASP A 167 9.97 -16.69 -22.60
N LEU A 168 9.05 -17.06 -21.72
CA LEU A 168 9.26 -16.97 -20.27
C LEU A 168 10.45 -17.82 -19.85
N GLN A 169 10.52 -19.09 -20.26
CA GLN A 169 11.61 -19.97 -19.88
C GLN A 169 12.97 -19.43 -20.38
N ASN A 170 13.01 -18.89 -21.61
CA ASN A 170 14.20 -18.21 -22.14
C ASN A 170 14.59 -17.01 -21.28
N ALA A 171 13.62 -16.17 -20.92
CA ALA A 171 13.86 -15.00 -20.08
C ALA A 171 14.39 -15.38 -18.68
N LEU A 172 13.85 -16.44 -18.06
CA LEU A 172 14.29 -16.95 -16.76
C LEU A 172 15.71 -17.52 -16.83
N ASN A 173 16.02 -18.30 -17.87
CA ASN A 173 17.36 -18.87 -18.11
C ASN A 173 18.44 -17.81 -18.32
N GLU A 174 18.08 -16.66 -18.88
CA GLU A 174 19.01 -15.54 -19.11
C GLU A 174 19.32 -14.73 -17.82
N ARG A 175 18.54 -14.95 -16.75
CA ARG A 175 18.52 -14.07 -15.56
C ARG A 175 18.93 -14.78 -14.28
N PHE A 176 18.30 -15.90 -13.95
CA PHE A 176 18.45 -16.52 -12.63
C PHE A 176 19.72 -17.36 -12.41
N PRO A 177 20.33 -18.02 -13.42
CA PRO A 177 21.55 -18.78 -13.20
C PRO A 177 22.67 -17.95 -12.55
N GLY A 178 23.04 -18.33 -11.32
CA GLY A 178 24.10 -17.66 -10.54
C GLY A 178 23.77 -16.22 -10.09
N CYS A 179 22.51 -15.79 -10.13
CA CYS A 179 22.13 -14.41 -9.81
C CYS A 179 22.39 -13.98 -8.36
N MET A 180 22.52 -14.94 -7.44
CA MET A 180 22.74 -14.71 -6.01
C MET A 180 24.17 -15.00 -5.56
N LYS A 181 25.13 -15.20 -6.47
CA LYS A 181 26.54 -15.44 -6.12
C LYS A 181 27.06 -14.41 -5.11
N GLY A 182 27.68 -14.89 -4.04
CA GLY A 182 28.19 -14.05 -2.94
C GLY A 182 27.14 -13.42 -2.04
N ARG A 183 25.85 -13.69 -2.26
CA ARG A 183 24.74 -13.22 -1.41
C ARG A 183 24.12 -14.35 -0.60
N THR A 184 23.40 -13.98 0.44
CA THR A 184 22.52 -14.90 1.18
C THR A 184 21.19 -15.02 0.47
N MET A 185 20.69 -16.25 0.29
CA MET A 185 19.29 -16.50 -0.05
C MET A 185 18.49 -16.62 1.24
N TYR A 186 17.57 -15.70 1.46
CA TYR A 186 16.60 -15.75 2.55
C TYR A 186 15.37 -16.54 2.13
N VAL A 187 14.96 -17.49 2.96
CA VAL A 187 13.73 -18.28 2.80
C VAL A 187 12.68 -17.67 3.73
N ILE A 188 11.64 -17.06 3.16
CA ILE A 188 10.59 -16.36 3.88
C ILE A 188 9.30 -17.21 3.80
N PRO A 189 8.98 -18.00 4.83
CA PRO A 189 7.66 -18.61 4.94
C PRO A 189 6.65 -17.56 5.39
N PHE A 190 5.60 -17.33 4.59
CA PHE A 190 4.59 -16.31 4.91
C PHE A 190 3.15 -16.79 4.64
N SER A 191 2.21 -16.26 5.43
CA SER A 191 0.77 -16.41 5.24
C SER A 191 0.16 -15.10 4.74
N MET A 192 -0.63 -15.22 3.66
CA MET A 192 -1.58 -14.20 3.24
C MET A 192 -2.92 -14.49 3.92
N GLY A 193 -3.30 -13.62 4.85
CA GLY A 193 -4.45 -13.77 5.74
C GLY A 193 -4.10 -14.34 7.12
N PRO A 194 -5.05 -14.28 8.08
CA PRO A 194 -4.86 -14.81 9.43
C PRO A 194 -4.49 -16.29 9.42
N LEU A 195 -3.55 -16.70 10.28
CA LEU A 195 -3.15 -18.10 10.37
C LEU A 195 -4.36 -18.98 10.73
N GLY A 196 -4.55 -20.07 9.99
CA GLY A 196 -5.69 -20.97 10.16
C GLY A 196 -7.01 -20.52 9.55
N SER A 197 -7.10 -19.34 8.92
CA SER A 197 -8.30 -18.98 8.15
C SER A 197 -8.48 -19.91 6.95
N PRO A 198 -9.71 -20.35 6.62
CA PRO A 198 -9.98 -21.12 5.41
C PRO A 198 -9.75 -20.32 4.11
N LEU A 199 -9.66 -18.99 4.19
CA LEU A 199 -9.32 -18.13 3.05
C LEU A 199 -7.81 -17.86 2.94
N SER A 200 -7.04 -18.15 3.99
CA SER A 200 -5.60 -17.90 3.98
C SER A 200 -4.89 -18.84 3.03
N LYS A 201 -3.79 -18.33 2.47
CA LYS A 201 -2.91 -19.10 1.58
C LYS A 201 -1.46 -18.83 1.97
N ILE A 202 -0.65 -19.88 1.96
CA ILE A 202 0.76 -19.83 2.34
C ILE A 202 1.64 -19.72 1.10
N GLY A 203 2.70 -18.92 1.20
CA GLY A 203 3.76 -18.83 0.21
C GLY A 203 5.14 -19.00 0.84
N ILE A 204 6.10 -19.40 0.00
CA ILE A 204 7.53 -19.43 0.36
C ILE A 204 8.26 -18.50 -0.59
N GLN A 205 8.73 -17.36 -0.07
CA GLN A 205 9.50 -16.40 -0.85
C GLN A 205 11.00 -16.58 -0.65
N LEU A 206 11.73 -16.79 -1.74
CA LEU A 206 13.18 -16.81 -1.79
C LEU A 206 13.68 -15.45 -2.29
N THR A 207 14.59 -14.82 -1.56
CA THR A 207 15.12 -13.50 -1.93
C THR A 207 16.58 -13.33 -1.53
N ASP A 208 17.32 -12.47 -2.23
CA ASP A 208 18.69 -12.06 -1.89
C ASP A 208 18.77 -10.65 -1.26
N SER A 209 17.66 -10.15 -0.72
CA SER A 209 17.52 -8.77 -0.25
C SER A 209 17.01 -8.74 1.20
N PRO A 210 17.81 -8.26 2.17
CA PRO A 210 17.35 -8.11 3.56
C PRO A 210 16.23 -7.07 3.70
N TYR A 211 16.20 -6.06 2.82
CA TYR A 211 15.11 -5.07 2.79
C TYR A 211 13.75 -5.74 2.50
N VAL A 212 13.74 -6.71 1.58
CA VAL A 212 12.55 -7.49 1.25
C VAL A 212 12.12 -8.34 2.44
N VAL A 213 13.06 -8.96 3.16
CA VAL A 213 12.75 -9.76 4.36
C VAL A 213 12.09 -8.89 5.44
N ALA A 214 12.72 -7.76 5.79
CA ALA A 214 12.19 -6.84 6.81
C ALA A 214 10.81 -6.28 6.42
N SER A 215 10.62 -5.95 5.14
CA SER A 215 9.33 -5.46 4.64
C SER A 215 8.25 -6.55 4.59
N MET A 216 8.60 -7.77 4.18
CA MET A 216 7.67 -8.92 4.19
C MET A 216 7.25 -9.29 5.61
N ARG A 217 8.14 -9.15 6.59
CA ARG A 217 7.81 -9.32 8.03
C ARG A 217 6.71 -8.36 8.49
N ILE A 218 6.73 -7.13 7.98
CA ILE A 218 5.70 -6.13 8.27
C ILE A 218 4.41 -6.44 7.50
N MET A 219 4.53 -6.77 6.21
CA MET A 219 3.39 -6.86 5.30
C MET A 219 2.65 -8.20 5.33
N THR A 220 3.25 -9.25 5.89
CA THR A 220 2.68 -10.60 5.94
C THR A 220 2.93 -11.23 7.30
N ARG A 221 2.13 -12.24 7.67
CA ARG A 221 2.48 -13.08 8.84
C ARG A 221 3.60 -14.00 8.40
N MET A 222 4.80 -13.81 8.96
CA MET A 222 6.03 -14.45 8.50
C MET A 222 6.70 -15.20 9.65
N GLY A 223 7.22 -16.40 9.39
CA GLY A 223 8.08 -17.11 10.33
C GLY A 223 7.75 -18.57 10.57
N SER A 224 8.26 -19.11 11.68
CA SER A 224 8.17 -20.55 11.99
C SER A 224 6.74 -21.09 12.15
N GLU A 225 5.82 -20.28 12.69
CA GLU A 225 4.40 -20.66 12.83
C GLU A 225 3.72 -20.93 11.48
N VAL A 226 4.16 -20.23 10.42
CA VAL A 226 3.67 -20.47 9.06
C VAL A 226 4.12 -21.84 8.56
N LEU A 227 5.37 -22.23 8.83
CA LEU A 227 5.87 -23.57 8.46
C LEU A 227 5.12 -24.68 9.19
N GLN A 228 4.80 -24.46 10.47
CA GLN A 228 3.98 -25.41 11.25
C GLN A 228 2.58 -25.53 10.67
N THR A 229 1.94 -24.40 10.33
CA THR A 229 0.61 -24.38 9.70
C THR A 229 0.61 -25.01 8.30
N LEU A 230 1.69 -24.82 7.54
CA LEU A 230 1.85 -25.39 6.20
C LEU A 230 1.88 -26.92 6.24
N GLY A 231 2.63 -27.52 7.17
CA GLY A 231 2.75 -28.98 7.27
C GLY A 231 3.21 -29.60 5.95
N SER A 232 2.34 -30.40 5.31
CA SER A 232 2.53 -30.98 3.97
C SER A 232 1.63 -30.38 2.88
N GLY A 233 0.96 -29.26 3.18
CA GLY A 233 0.02 -28.59 2.29
C GLY A 233 0.71 -27.89 1.12
N PRO A 234 -0.08 -27.45 0.11
CA PRO A 234 0.46 -26.69 -1.01
C PRO A 234 0.87 -25.27 -0.57
N PHE A 235 1.83 -24.69 -1.27
CA PHE A 235 2.24 -23.30 -1.10
C PHE A 235 2.51 -22.62 -2.43
N ILE A 236 2.45 -21.30 -2.46
CA ILE A 236 2.85 -20.49 -3.61
C ILE A 236 4.36 -20.31 -3.63
N LYS A 237 4.98 -20.68 -4.74
CA LYS A 237 6.42 -20.56 -4.98
C LYS A 237 6.73 -19.11 -5.38
N CYS A 238 7.55 -18.42 -4.61
CA CYS A 238 7.90 -17.03 -4.88
C CYS A 238 9.42 -16.90 -4.99
N LEU A 239 9.97 -16.72 -6.19
CA LEU A 239 11.39 -16.51 -6.42
C LEU A 239 11.66 -15.04 -6.74
N HIS A 240 12.56 -14.41 -5.98
CA HIS A 240 12.96 -13.03 -6.17
C HIS A 240 14.49 -12.90 -6.17
N SER A 241 15.05 -12.08 -7.06
CA SER A 241 16.44 -11.61 -6.97
C SER A 241 16.57 -10.17 -7.44
N VAL A 242 17.40 -9.37 -6.77
CA VAL A 242 17.78 -8.03 -7.24
C VAL A 242 18.64 -8.05 -8.51
N GLY A 243 19.16 -9.23 -8.90
CA GLY A 243 19.86 -9.43 -10.17
C GLY A 243 21.27 -8.83 -10.23
N GLN A 244 21.94 -8.75 -9.08
CA GLN A 244 23.28 -8.15 -8.92
C GLN A 244 24.23 -9.09 -8.16
N PRO A 245 24.69 -10.21 -8.76
CA PRO A 245 25.65 -11.11 -8.12
C PRO A 245 26.97 -10.41 -7.75
N LEU A 246 27.67 -10.91 -6.75
CA LEU A 246 28.97 -10.39 -6.32
C LEU A 246 30.15 -11.11 -7.00
N PRO A 247 31.27 -10.41 -7.28
CA PRO A 247 31.42 -8.95 -7.18
C PRO A 247 30.54 -8.23 -8.22
N MET A 248 29.90 -7.11 -7.82
CA MET A 248 29.04 -6.35 -8.72
C MET A 248 29.86 -5.71 -9.84
N LYS A 249 29.31 -5.66 -11.06
CA LYS A 249 29.97 -5.01 -12.21
C LYS A 249 30.12 -3.50 -12.00
N THR A 250 29.13 -2.89 -11.34
CA THR A 250 29.10 -1.46 -11.03
C THR A 250 28.67 -1.26 -9.57
N PRO A 251 29.19 -0.24 -8.87
CA PRO A 251 28.66 0.13 -7.56
C PRO A 251 27.17 0.47 -7.65
N PRO A 252 26.35 0.07 -6.65
CA PRO A 252 24.94 0.40 -6.61
C PRO A 252 24.74 1.89 -6.31
N VAL A 253 23.79 2.52 -6.99
CA VAL A 253 23.32 3.88 -6.64
C VAL A 253 22.58 3.79 -5.30
N ASN A 254 22.87 4.70 -4.37
CA ASN A 254 22.26 4.76 -3.04
C ASN A 254 22.34 3.45 -2.23
N ASN A 255 23.37 2.62 -2.46
CA ASN A 255 23.49 1.28 -1.86
C ASN A 255 22.27 0.37 -2.13
N TRP A 256 21.56 0.62 -3.22
CA TRP A 256 20.37 -0.11 -3.64
C TRP A 256 20.69 -1.01 -4.84
N PRO A 257 20.88 -2.33 -4.64
CA PRO A 257 21.12 -3.23 -5.75
C PRO A 257 19.82 -3.43 -6.55
N CYS A 258 19.89 -3.18 -7.85
CA CYS A 258 18.83 -3.47 -8.81
C CYS A 258 19.42 -3.69 -10.21
N ASN A 259 18.67 -4.31 -11.12
CA ASN A 259 18.98 -4.49 -12.52
C ASN A 259 17.82 -4.00 -13.39
N PRO A 260 17.69 -2.66 -13.59
CA PRO A 260 16.55 -2.07 -14.30
C PRO A 260 16.41 -2.58 -15.74
N GLU A 261 17.53 -2.81 -16.44
CA GLU A 261 17.53 -3.31 -17.82
C GLU A 261 16.84 -4.67 -17.93
N LYS A 262 17.27 -5.63 -17.10
CA LYS A 262 16.76 -7.01 -17.13
C LYS A 262 15.51 -7.25 -16.27
N THR A 263 14.95 -6.19 -15.65
CA THR A 263 13.79 -6.32 -14.77
C THR A 263 12.66 -7.11 -15.43
N ILE A 264 12.10 -8.08 -14.73
CA ILE A 264 10.92 -8.84 -15.19
C ILE A 264 10.18 -9.39 -13.99
N ILE A 265 8.84 -9.30 -14.01
CA ILE A 265 7.96 -9.83 -12.97
C ILE A 265 6.95 -10.75 -13.64
N THR A 266 7.01 -12.05 -13.36
CA THR A 266 6.19 -13.06 -14.03
C THR A 266 5.37 -13.87 -13.05
N HIS A 267 4.19 -14.28 -13.50
CA HIS A 267 3.22 -15.09 -12.76
C HIS A 267 2.89 -16.31 -13.61
N ILE A 268 2.97 -17.50 -13.01
CA ILE A 268 2.88 -18.79 -13.67
C ILE A 268 1.76 -19.59 -12.98
N PRO A 269 0.50 -19.42 -13.41
CA PRO A 269 -0.66 -19.99 -12.71
C PRO A 269 -0.72 -21.52 -12.74
N ASP A 270 -0.09 -22.16 -13.72
CA ASP A 270 -0.07 -23.63 -13.85
C ASP A 270 0.76 -24.28 -12.73
N ASN A 271 1.80 -23.58 -12.27
CA ASN A 271 2.73 -24.08 -11.24
C ASN A 271 2.61 -23.34 -9.90
N ASN A 272 1.65 -22.42 -9.78
CA ASN A 272 1.51 -21.53 -8.63
C ASN A 272 2.84 -20.83 -8.28
N GLU A 273 3.55 -20.35 -9.31
CA GLU A 273 4.88 -19.76 -9.17
C GLU A 273 4.91 -18.30 -9.62
N ILE A 274 5.66 -17.49 -8.87
CA ILE A 274 5.95 -16.09 -9.15
C ILE A 274 7.46 -15.98 -9.24
N CYS A 275 7.96 -15.40 -10.33
CA CYS A 275 9.38 -15.13 -10.52
C CYS A 275 9.58 -13.64 -10.77
N SER A 276 10.38 -12.98 -9.93
CA SER A 276 10.70 -11.57 -10.05
C SER A 276 12.21 -11.34 -10.06
N PHE A 277 12.69 -10.55 -11.00
CA PHE A 277 14.11 -10.29 -11.18
C PHE A 277 14.36 -8.81 -11.40
N GLY A 278 15.44 -8.30 -10.81
CA GLY A 278 16.03 -7.01 -11.16
C GLY A 278 15.46 -5.79 -10.43
N SER A 279 14.42 -5.93 -9.62
CA SER A 279 13.82 -4.80 -8.88
C SER A 279 13.69 -5.16 -7.40
N GLY A 280 14.24 -4.31 -6.52
CA GLY A 280 14.06 -4.41 -5.07
C GLY A 280 12.81 -3.68 -4.57
N TYR A 281 12.07 -2.98 -5.44
CA TYR A 281 11.04 -2.02 -5.03
C TYR A 281 9.64 -2.62 -4.86
N GLY A 282 9.08 -2.45 -3.65
CA GLY A 282 7.64 -2.56 -3.38
C GLY A 282 6.94 -3.75 -4.05
N GLY A 283 5.93 -3.48 -4.87
CA GLY A 283 5.12 -4.54 -5.50
C GLY A 283 5.85 -5.44 -6.51
N ASN A 284 7.11 -5.16 -6.85
CA ASN A 284 7.94 -6.04 -7.68
C ASN A 284 8.71 -7.05 -6.81
N SER A 285 8.98 -6.73 -5.54
CA SER A 285 9.84 -7.53 -4.65
C SER A 285 9.11 -8.11 -3.45
N LEU A 286 8.06 -7.45 -2.94
CA LEU A 286 7.16 -7.96 -1.91
C LEU A 286 6.11 -8.86 -2.58
N LEU A 287 6.48 -10.10 -2.87
CA LEU A 287 5.72 -10.97 -3.78
C LEU A 287 4.35 -11.37 -3.20
N GLY A 288 4.18 -11.35 -1.88
CA GLY A 288 2.87 -11.47 -1.23
C GLY A 288 1.88 -10.39 -1.66
N LYS A 289 2.34 -9.14 -1.89
CA LYS A 289 1.47 -7.96 -2.03
C LYS A 289 0.64 -7.95 -3.31
N LYS A 290 1.22 -7.60 -4.46
CA LYS A 290 0.46 -7.50 -5.73
C LYS A 290 0.55 -8.75 -6.58
N CYS A 291 1.72 -9.40 -6.57
CA CYS A 291 1.96 -10.58 -7.40
C CYS A 291 1.10 -11.76 -6.95
N PHE A 292 1.13 -12.06 -5.66
CA PHE A 292 0.29 -13.09 -5.08
C PHE A 292 -1.12 -12.54 -4.82
N ALA A 293 -1.30 -11.59 -3.90
CA ALA A 293 -2.65 -11.34 -3.38
C ALA A 293 -3.67 -10.74 -4.35
N LEU A 294 -3.23 -10.23 -5.51
CA LEU A 294 -4.13 -9.85 -6.60
C LEU A 294 -3.98 -10.72 -7.84
N ARG A 295 -2.79 -10.82 -8.46
CA ARG A 295 -2.69 -11.43 -9.80
C ARG A 295 -2.87 -12.94 -9.77
N LEU A 296 -2.06 -13.64 -8.98
CA LEU A 296 -2.26 -15.08 -8.82
C LEU A 296 -3.50 -15.36 -7.95
N GLY A 297 -3.76 -14.50 -6.97
CA GLY A 297 -4.92 -14.55 -6.09
C GLY A 297 -6.23 -14.55 -6.86
N SER A 298 -6.43 -13.67 -7.84
CA SER A 298 -7.67 -13.61 -8.63
C SER A 298 -7.87 -14.84 -9.51
N ILE A 299 -6.78 -15.44 -10.01
CA ILE A 299 -6.84 -16.70 -10.77
C ILE A 299 -7.24 -17.86 -9.85
N LEU A 300 -6.68 -17.94 -8.65
CA LEU A 300 -7.09 -18.93 -7.65
C LEU A 300 -8.53 -18.71 -7.21
N ALA A 301 -8.93 -17.45 -7.03
CA ALA A 301 -10.27 -17.05 -6.66
C ALA A 301 -11.31 -17.50 -7.69
N GLN A 302 -11.03 -17.28 -8.97
CA GLN A 302 -11.85 -17.78 -10.06
C GLN A 302 -11.96 -19.32 -10.06
N ARG A 303 -10.85 -20.03 -9.87
CA ARG A 303 -10.81 -21.52 -9.86
C ARG A 303 -11.56 -22.13 -8.67
N GLU A 304 -11.57 -21.44 -7.53
CA GLU A 304 -12.04 -21.98 -6.25
C GLU A 304 -13.36 -21.33 -5.74
N GLY A 305 -13.94 -20.39 -6.48
CA GLY A 305 -15.23 -19.76 -6.17
C GLY A 305 -15.16 -18.71 -5.05
N TRP A 306 -14.16 -17.82 -5.08
CA TRP A 306 -14.04 -16.65 -4.21
C TRP A 306 -13.56 -15.43 -5.01
N LEU A 307 -13.28 -14.29 -4.34
CA LEU A 307 -12.88 -13.03 -4.98
C LEU A 307 -11.59 -12.49 -4.36
N ALA A 308 -10.63 -12.05 -5.19
CA ALA A 308 -9.40 -11.41 -4.74
C ALA A 308 -9.30 -10.00 -5.33
N GLU A 309 -9.63 -8.99 -4.52
CA GLU A 309 -9.95 -7.67 -5.01
C GLU A 309 -9.01 -6.58 -4.48
N HIS A 310 -8.79 -5.55 -5.31
CA HIS A 310 -8.03 -4.36 -4.95
C HIS A 310 -8.90 -3.38 -4.14
N MET A 311 -9.36 -3.83 -2.98
CA MET A 311 -10.32 -3.14 -2.13
C MET A 311 -9.78 -2.91 -0.73
N LEU A 312 -10.10 -1.76 -0.13
CA LEU A 312 -10.03 -1.60 1.32
C LEU A 312 -11.17 -2.36 2.00
N ILE A 313 -11.06 -2.56 3.31
CA ILE A 313 -12.12 -3.08 4.19
C ILE A 313 -12.23 -2.15 5.41
N LEU A 314 -13.43 -1.61 5.65
CA LEU A 314 -13.73 -0.66 6.73
C LEU A 314 -14.96 -1.12 7.52
N GLY A 315 -14.87 -1.11 8.84
CA GLY A 315 -16.01 -1.17 9.74
C GLY A 315 -16.52 0.24 10.05
N ILE A 316 -17.81 0.50 9.84
CA ILE A 316 -18.47 1.76 10.22
C ILE A 316 -19.56 1.46 11.26
N THR A 317 -19.50 2.16 12.40
CA THR A 317 -20.49 2.07 13.48
C THR A 317 -21.27 3.37 13.56
N ASN A 318 -22.59 3.29 13.56
CA ASN A 318 -23.47 4.45 13.66
C ASN A 318 -23.70 4.88 15.15
N PRO A 319 -24.35 6.03 15.40
CA PRO A 319 -24.61 6.50 16.77
C PRO A 319 -25.49 5.59 17.63
N LYS A 320 -26.20 4.61 17.02
CA LYS A 320 -26.99 3.60 17.73
C LYS A 320 -26.18 2.36 18.10
N GLY A 321 -24.89 2.32 17.75
CA GLY A 321 -23.99 1.19 18.00
C GLY A 321 -24.09 0.08 16.94
N GLU A 322 -24.81 0.27 15.84
CA GLU A 322 -24.91 -0.72 14.78
C GLU A 322 -23.68 -0.63 13.87
N LYS A 323 -22.97 -1.75 13.71
CA LYS A 323 -21.76 -1.87 12.90
C LYS A 323 -22.04 -2.56 11.57
N LYS A 324 -21.46 -2.03 10.49
CA LYS A 324 -21.49 -2.59 9.14
C LYS A 324 -20.08 -2.59 8.57
N TYR A 325 -19.76 -3.58 7.75
CA TYR A 325 -18.49 -3.61 7.01
C TYR A 325 -18.71 -3.28 5.54
N VAL A 326 -17.84 -2.46 5.00
CA VAL A 326 -17.85 -2.03 3.59
C VAL A 326 -16.50 -2.31 2.97
N VAL A 327 -16.49 -2.65 1.68
CA VAL A 327 -15.28 -2.71 0.87
C VAL A 327 -15.33 -1.65 -0.20
N ALA A 328 -14.18 -1.10 -0.60
CA ALA A 328 -14.13 -0.08 -1.64
C ALA A 328 -12.93 -0.25 -2.60
N ALA A 329 -13.22 -0.35 -3.89
CA ALA A 329 -12.24 -0.43 -4.96
C ALA A 329 -12.03 0.95 -5.59
N PHE A 330 -10.94 1.63 -5.19
CA PHE A 330 -10.46 2.83 -5.85
C PHE A 330 -9.09 2.60 -6.50
N PRO A 331 -8.81 3.16 -7.68
CA PRO A 331 -7.48 3.11 -8.27
C PRO A 331 -6.37 3.64 -7.33
N SER A 332 -5.12 3.38 -7.70
CA SER A 332 -3.99 3.96 -6.96
C SER A 332 -4.10 5.49 -6.89
N ALA A 333 -3.69 6.07 -5.76
CA ALA A 333 -3.82 7.51 -5.48
C ALA A 333 -5.26 8.06 -5.48
N CYS A 334 -6.29 7.22 -5.40
CA CYS A 334 -7.70 7.64 -5.29
C CYS A 334 -8.29 7.51 -3.88
N GLY A 335 -7.45 7.47 -2.83
CA GLY A 335 -7.89 7.68 -1.45
C GLY A 335 -8.31 6.44 -0.65
N LYS A 336 -7.94 5.21 -1.07
CA LYS A 336 -8.27 3.99 -0.30
C LYS A 336 -7.78 4.07 1.15
N THR A 337 -6.50 4.35 1.37
CA THR A 337 -5.91 4.47 2.72
C THR A 337 -6.57 5.59 3.54
N ASN A 338 -6.93 6.71 2.93
CA ASN A 338 -7.66 7.78 3.61
C ASN A 338 -9.06 7.33 4.07
N LEU A 339 -9.81 6.62 3.22
CA LEU A 339 -11.14 6.12 3.57
C LEU A 339 -11.06 4.99 4.62
N ALA A 340 -10.13 4.04 4.46
CA ALA A 340 -9.94 2.93 5.39
C ALA A 340 -9.53 3.39 6.80
N MET A 341 -8.82 4.51 6.89
CA MET A 341 -8.33 5.09 8.14
C MET A 341 -9.01 6.43 8.49
N MET A 342 -10.22 6.67 7.99
CA MET A 342 -10.87 7.96 8.16
C MET A 342 -11.15 8.28 9.63
N THR A 343 -11.09 9.57 9.99
CA THR A 343 -11.68 10.07 11.23
C THR A 343 -13.03 10.70 10.86
N PRO A 344 -14.16 10.08 11.24
CA PRO A 344 -15.48 10.63 10.92
C PRO A 344 -15.65 12.04 11.50
N THR A 345 -16.16 12.96 10.71
CA THR A 345 -16.53 14.30 11.17
C THR A 345 -17.95 14.34 11.76
N LEU A 346 -18.80 13.38 11.39
CA LEU A 346 -20.15 13.26 11.92
C LEU A 346 -20.14 12.75 13.37
N PRO A 347 -20.76 13.46 14.32
CA PRO A 347 -20.81 13.03 15.72
C PRO A 347 -21.43 11.64 15.91
N GLY A 348 -20.83 10.84 16.78
CA GLY A 348 -21.31 9.50 17.13
C GLY A 348 -21.01 8.40 16.11
N TYR A 349 -20.47 8.73 14.93
CA TYR A 349 -19.96 7.73 13.99
C TYR A 349 -18.54 7.33 14.35
N LYS A 350 -18.24 6.03 14.20
CA LYS A 350 -16.89 5.47 14.37
C LYS A 350 -16.50 4.69 13.12
N ALA A 351 -15.27 4.91 12.65
CA ALA A 351 -14.66 4.16 11.55
C ALA A 351 -13.48 3.33 12.09
N GLU A 352 -13.37 2.08 11.64
CA GLU A 352 -12.35 1.12 12.05
C GLU A 352 -11.77 0.39 10.83
N CYS A 353 -10.44 0.31 10.75
CA CYS A 353 -9.72 -0.24 9.60
C CYS A 353 -9.54 -1.76 9.73
N VAL A 354 -9.97 -2.53 8.74
CA VAL A 354 -9.59 -3.96 8.61
C VAL A 354 -8.42 -4.11 7.65
N GLY A 355 -8.43 -3.39 6.53
CA GLY A 355 -7.35 -3.35 5.54
C GLY A 355 -7.53 -2.19 4.56
N ASP A 356 -6.45 -1.74 3.92
CA ASP A 356 -6.49 -0.51 3.10
C ASP A 356 -6.28 -0.73 1.58
N ASP A 357 -5.98 -1.95 1.15
CA ASP A 357 -5.51 -2.19 -0.21
C ASP A 357 -6.04 -3.48 -0.86
N ILE A 358 -6.17 -4.58 -0.12
CA ILE A 358 -6.58 -5.89 -0.67
C ILE A 358 -7.66 -6.52 0.20
N ALA A 359 -8.66 -7.12 -0.44
CA ALA A 359 -9.71 -7.91 0.20
C ALA A 359 -9.82 -9.27 -0.48
N TRP A 360 -9.77 -10.35 0.30
CA TRP A 360 -10.15 -11.68 -0.16
C TRP A 360 -11.52 -12.02 0.38
N MET A 361 -12.47 -12.32 -0.49
CA MET A 361 -13.88 -12.44 -0.14
C MET A 361 -14.50 -13.74 -0.61
N LYS A 362 -15.31 -14.38 0.23
CA LYS A 362 -16.04 -15.61 -0.11
C LYS A 362 -17.37 -15.63 0.58
N PHE A 363 -18.40 -16.13 -0.11
CA PHE A 363 -19.68 -16.40 0.53
C PHE A 363 -19.52 -17.56 1.52
N ASP A 364 -19.97 -17.37 2.75
CA ASP A 364 -20.08 -18.45 3.73
C ASP A 364 -21.30 -19.35 3.44
N GLU A 365 -21.45 -20.42 4.22
CA GLU A 365 -22.55 -21.37 4.09
C GLU A 365 -23.93 -20.75 4.31
N GLN A 366 -24.00 -19.55 4.91
CA GLN A 366 -25.23 -18.79 5.13
C GLN A 366 -25.49 -17.75 4.03
N GLY A 367 -24.65 -17.71 2.99
CA GLY A 367 -24.77 -16.76 1.88
C GLY A 367 -24.30 -15.35 2.23
N VAL A 368 -23.55 -15.16 3.32
CA VAL A 368 -22.96 -13.87 3.69
C VAL A 368 -21.58 -13.75 3.06
N LEU A 369 -21.33 -12.66 2.33
CA LEU A 369 -20.00 -12.38 1.79
C LEU A 369 -19.05 -12.01 2.93
N ARG A 370 -18.09 -12.89 3.24
CA ARG A 370 -17.05 -12.67 4.25
C ARG A 370 -15.79 -12.13 3.59
N ALA A 371 -15.14 -11.16 4.20
CA ALA A 371 -13.85 -10.63 3.73
C ALA A 371 -12.75 -10.75 4.80
N ILE A 372 -11.55 -11.10 4.37
CA ILE A 372 -10.32 -10.94 5.16
C ILE A 372 -9.40 -9.92 4.49
N ASN A 373 -8.61 -9.22 5.30
CA ASN A 373 -7.42 -8.54 4.83
C ASN A 373 -6.27 -9.56 4.77
N PRO A 374 -5.76 -9.92 3.59
CA PRO A 374 -4.65 -10.87 3.50
C PRO A 374 -3.31 -10.28 3.99
N GLU A 375 -3.18 -8.96 4.11
CA GLU A 375 -1.96 -8.27 4.54
C GLU A 375 -1.89 -8.12 6.07
N TYR A 376 -0.67 -7.93 6.59
CA TYR A 376 -0.38 -7.74 8.02
C TYR A 376 0.16 -6.33 8.35
N GLY A 377 0.27 -5.49 7.32
CA GLY A 377 0.81 -4.14 7.41
C GLY A 377 0.22 -3.23 6.32
N PHE A 378 0.58 -1.95 6.39
CA PHE A 378 0.23 -0.95 5.38
C PHE A 378 1.47 -0.54 4.59
N PHE A 379 1.35 -0.58 3.26
CA PHE A 379 2.37 -0.11 2.32
C PHE A 379 1.87 1.15 1.60
N GLY A 380 1.59 2.18 2.40
CA GLY A 380 0.86 3.38 1.97
C GLY A 380 1.74 4.37 1.19
N VAL A 381 1.11 5.18 0.34
CA VAL A 381 1.75 6.31 -0.33
C VAL A 381 1.99 7.41 0.71
N ALA A 382 3.24 7.87 0.81
CA ALA A 382 3.58 8.94 1.75
C ALA A 382 3.05 10.31 1.30
N PRO A 383 3.37 10.83 0.09
CA PRO A 383 2.93 12.15 -0.36
C PRO A 383 1.41 12.35 -0.28
N GLY A 384 0.99 13.50 0.24
CA GLY A 384 -0.40 13.85 0.51
C GLY A 384 -0.93 13.39 1.88
N THR A 385 -0.21 12.52 2.60
CA THR A 385 -0.56 12.12 3.97
C THR A 385 -0.13 13.21 4.96
N SER A 386 -1.02 13.66 5.83
CA SER A 386 -0.71 14.64 6.88
C SER A 386 -1.69 14.50 8.04
N MET A 387 -1.45 15.23 9.14
CA MET A 387 -2.40 15.30 10.25
C MET A 387 -3.77 15.83 9.83
N ALA A 388 -3.85 16.60 8.74
CA ALA A 388 -5.10 17.12 8.21
C ALA A 388 -5.83 16.09 7.32
N THR A 389 -5.11 15.29 6.54
CA THR A 389 -5.72 14.36 5.56
C THR A 389 -5.90 12.94 6.08
N ASN A 390 -5.02 12.49 6.97
CA ASN A 390 -5.08 11.16 7.59
C ASN A 390 -4.27 11.12 8.91
N PRO A 391 -4.83 11.65 10.01
CA PRO A 391 -4.16 11.66 11.31
C PRO A 391 -3.91 10.26 11.87
N ASN A 392 -4.73 9.27 11.50
CA ASN A 392 -4.54 7.89 11.93
C ASN A 392 -3.29 7.29 11.28
N ALA A 393 -3.10 7.45 9.96
CA ALA A 393 -1.88 7.02 9.28
C ALA A 393 -0.63 7.70 9.87
N MET A 394 -0.68 9.01 10.15
CA MET A 394 0.44 9.73 10.77
C MET A 394 0.83 9.15 12.14
N LYS A 395 -0.15 8.78 12.98
CA LYS A 395 0.13 8.12 14.27
C LYS A 395 0.68 6.71 14.10
N THR A 396 0.20 5.95 13.10
CA THR A 396 0.65 4.58 12.83
C THR A 396 2.14 4.50 12.48
N ILE A 397 2.67 5.51 11.77
CA ILE A 397 4.01 5.46 11.16
C ILE A 397 5.14 6.04 12.02
N GLU A 398 4.85 6.52 13.23
CA GLU A 398 5.83 7.11 14.16
C GLU A 398 6.65 6.06 14.94
N GLU A 399 6.32 4.77 14.78
CA GLU A 399 7.07 3.66 15.38
C GLU A 399 7.21 2.47 14.41
N ASN A 400 8.30 1.70 14.51
CA ASN A 400 8.55 0.43 13.80
C ASN A 400 8.29 0.48 12.28
N THR A 401 8.61 1.61 11.64
CA THR A 401 8.24 1.87 10.24
C THR A 401 9.47 2.03 9.35
N ILE A 402 9.44 1.36 8.20
CA ILE A 402 10.44 1.55 7.13
C ILE A 402 9.85 2.49 6.09
N PHE A 403 10.50 3.64 5.90
CA PHE A 403 10.19 4.60 4.85
C PHE A 403 11.07 4.37 3.62
N THR A 404 10.54 4.65 2.44
CA THR A 404 11.25 4.48 1.18
C THR A 404 11.07 5.70 0.30
N ASN A 405 12.18 6.35 -0.07
CA ASN A 405 12.22 7.51 -0.96
C ASN A 405 11.44 8.76 -0.47
N VAL A 406 11.27 8.91 0.84
CA VAL A 406 10.83 10.19 1.44
C VAL A 406 12.03 11.12 1.66
N ALA A 407 11.76 12.39 1.95
CA ALA A 407 12.80 13.31 2.38
C ALA A 407 13.14 13.10 3.85
N GLU A 408 14.38 13.41 4.23
CA GLU A 408 14.89 13.36 5.61
C GLU A 408 15.04 14.78 6.15
N THR A 409 14.67 15.01 7.40
CA THR A 409 14.83 16.31 8.06
C THR A 409 16.04 16.30 8.99
N SER A 410 16.71 17.45 9.15
CA SER A 410 17.96 17.55 9.93
C SER A 410 17.83 17.28 11.42
N ASP A 411 16.60 17.26 11.96
CA ASP A 411 16.27 16.79 13.32
C ASP A 411 16.03 15.27 13.38
N GLY A 412 16.33 14.53 12.30
CA GLY A 412 16.24 13.07 12.24
C GLY A 412 14.82 12.55 11.95
N GLY A 413 13.97 13.36 11.32
CA GLY A 413 12.62 12.99 10.91
C GLY A 413 12.48 12.79 9.40
N PHE A 414 11.23 12.79 8.93
CA PHE A 414 10.88 12.69 7.51
C PHE A 414 10.03 13.88 7.06
N TRP A 415 9.99 14.11 5.75
CA TRP A 415 9.10 15.09 5.13
C TRP A 415 8.69 14.65 3.71
N TRP A 416 7.52 15.12 3.25
CA TRP A 416 7.05 14.96 1.87
C TRP A 416 6.02 16.03 1.50
N GLU A 417 5.71 16.12 0.21
CA GLU A 417 4.71 17.02 -0.36
C GLU A 417 3.33 16.79 0.27
N GLY A 418 2.73 17.86 0.82
CA GLY A 418 1.45 17.82 1.53
C GLY A 418 1.56 17.94 3.05
N MET A 419 2.78 17.86 3.60
CA MET A 419 3.05 18.22 4.98
C MET A 419 3.24 19.74 5.14
N PRO A 420 2.97 20.30 6.32
CA PRO A 420 3.38 21.66 6.68
C PRO A 420 4.89 21.86 6.51
N GLU A 421 5.33 23.11 6.36
CA GLU A 421 6.75 23.44 6.40
C GLU A 421 7.37 23.02 7.74
N PRO A 422 8.60 22.50 7.75
CA PRO A 422 9.32 22.24 8.98
C PRO A 422 9.49 23.50 9.83
N SER A 423 9.75 23.31 11.13
CA SER A 423 10.08 24.42 12.03
C SER A 423 11.32 25.19 11.53
N PRO A 424 11.42 26.51 11.80
CA PRO A 424 12.57 27.31 11.37
C PRO A 424 13.91 26.68 11.78
N GLY A 425 14.85 26.63 10.83
CA GLY A 425 16.19 26.05 11.04
C GLY A 425 16.30 24.56 10.74
N ILE A 426 15.18 23.85 10.53
CA ILE A 426 15.20 22.46 10.06
C ILE A 426 15.45 22.43 8.55
N ARG A 427 16.46 21.68 8.14
CA ARG A 427 16.85 21.50 6.74
C ARG A 427 16.31 20.18 6.21
N ILE A 428 15.97 20.14 4.93
CA ILE A 428 15.47 18.94 4.24
C ILE A 428 16.56 18.39 3.32
N LYS A 429 16.75 17.07 3.36
CA LYS A 429 17.51 16.30 2.39
C LYS A 429 16.56 15.47 1.54
N SER A 430 16.56 15.67 0.21
CA SER A 430 15.62 15.00 -0.68
C SER A 430 15.87 13.49 -0.75
N TRP A 431 14.92 12.76 -1.34
CA TRP A 431 15.04 11.33 -1.60
C TRP A 431 16.19 10.99 -2.55
N ARG A 432 16.62 11.95 -3.39
CA ARG A 432 17.80 11.84 -4.27
C ARG A 432 19.12 12.14 -3.55
N GLY A 433 19.05 12.52 -2.27
CA GLY A 433 20.21 12.90 -1.47
C GLY A 433 20.65 14.35 -1.64
N GLU A 434 19.86 15.20 -2.30
CA GLU A 434 20.15 16.64 -2.43
C GLU A 434 19.96 17.32 -1.07
N GLU A 435 21.04 17.89 -0.54
CA GLU A 435 21.05 18.62 0.74
C GLU A 435 20.41 20.01 0.59
N ASN A 436 19.84 20.52 1.70
CA ASN A 436 19.20 21.85 1.76
C ASN A 436 18.10 22.06 0.72
N TRP A 437 17.32 21.03 0.44
CA TRP A 437 16.16 21.12 -0.43
C TRP A 437 15.15 22.15 0.11
N THR A 438 14.56 22.93 -0.78
CA THR A 438 13.45 23.85 -0.47
C THR A 438 12.40 23.76 -1.57
N ARG A 439 11.20 24.32 -1.35
CA ARG A 439 10.18 24.41 -2.42
C ARG A 439 10.66 25.15 -3.67
N ALA A 440 11.69 26.01 -3.56
CA ALA A 440 12.28 26.72 -4.69
C ALA A 440 13.23 25.85 -5.54
N SER A 441 13.59 24.65 -5.07
CA SER A 441 14.50 23.73 -5.77
C SER A 441 13.93 23.16 -7.09
N GLY A 442 12.61 23.29 -7.32
CA GLY A 442 11.97 22.89 -8.59
C GLY A 442 11.81 21.38 -8.80
N THR A 443 12.25 20.56 -7.84
CA THR A 443 12.10 19.10 -7.81
C THR A 443 11.32 18.67 -6.56
N PRO A 444 10.59 17.53 -6.58
CA PRO A 444 9.99 16.98 -5.36
C PRO A 444 11.04 16.54 -4.33
N ALA A 445 10.82 16.84 -3.06
CA ALA A 445 11.64 16.39 -1.93
C ALA A 445 11.51 14.89 -1.71
N ALA A 446 10.29 14.35 -1.82
CA ALA A 446 10.00 12.93 -1.78
C ALA A 446 9.63 12.42 -3.19
N HIS A 447 9.90 11.14 -3.47
CA HIS A 447 9.41 10.56 -4.72
C HIS A 447 7.87 10.54 -4.71
N PRO A 448 7.14 10.86 -5.81
CA PRO A 448 5.67 10.86 -5.83
C PRO A 448 5.02 9.52 -5.46
N ASN A 449 5.75 8.42 -5.62
CA ASN A 449 5.32 7.08 -5.24
C ASN A 449 6.08 6.53 -4.01
N SER A 450 6.75 7.40 -3.24
CA SER A 450 7.42 7.03 -1.98
C SER A 450 6.43 6.44 -0.98
N ARG A 451 6.94 5.60 -0.09
CA ARG A 451 6.12 4.70 0.74
C ARG A 451 6.54 4.73 2.19
N PHE A 452 5.57 4.46 3.06
CA PHE A 452 5.82 3.92 4.39
C PHE A 452 5.37 2.45 4.41
N CYS A 453 6.12 1.62 5.12
CA CYS A 453 5.84 0.21 5.38
C CYS A 453 5.73 0.03 6.89
N THR A 454 4.51 -0.14 7.40
CA THR A 454 4.21 -0.07 8.84
C THR A 454 3.28 -1.22 9.30
N PRO A 455 3.44 -1.78 10.51
CA PRO A 455 2.58 -2.85 11.02
C PRO A 455 1.12 -2.39 11.19
N ALA A 456 0.16 -3.22 10.78
CA ALA A 456 -1.25 -2.81 10.80
C ALA A 456 -1.79 -2.63 12.23
N GLY A 457 -1.35 -3.49 13.17
CA GLY A 457 -1.75 -3.43 14.58
C GLY A 457 -1.37 -2.13 15.31
N GLN A 458 -0.51 -1.27 14.71
CA GLN A 458 -0.20 0.05 15.25
C GLN A 458 -1.26 1.11 14.92
N CYS A 459 -2.19 0.81 14.01
CA CYS A 459 -3.22 1.76 13.63
C CYS A 459 -4.16 1.99 14.82
N PRO A 460 -4.35 3.25 15.27
CA PRO A 460 -5.14 3.56 16.46
C PRO A 460 -6.63 3.23 16.32
N ILE A 461 -7.08 2.94 15.09
CA ILE A 461 -8.45 2.56 14.77
C ILE A 461 -8.49 1.20 14.06
N ILE A 462 -7.49 0.34 14.27
CA ILE A 462 -7.56 -1.04 13.74
C ILE A 462 -8.80 -1.73 14.31
N ASP A 463 -9.54 -2.40 13.43
CA ASP A 463 -10.77 -3.10 13.79
C ASP A 463 -10.45 -4.30 14.69
N PRO A 464 -11.19 -4.57 15.78
CA PRO A 464 -10.93 -5.74 16.61
C PRO A 464 -10.99 -7.09 15.86
N ALA A 465 -11.74 -7.16 14.75
CA ALA A 465 -11.88 -8.35 13.92
C ALA A 465 -10.96 -8.35 12.69
N TRP A 466 -9.95 -7.46 12.62
CA TRP A 466 -9.09 -7.35 11.43
C TRP A 466 -8.28 -8.62 11.12
N GLU A 467 -8.05 -9.47 12.13
CA GLU A 467 -7.45 -10.79 11.98
C GLU A 467 -8.41 -11.95 12.29
N ASP A 468 -9.73 -11.72 12.33
CA ASP A 468 -10.67 -12.81 12.54
C ASP A 468 -10.56 -13.81 11.36
N PRO A 469 -10.20 -15.09 11.61
CA PRO A 469 -10.02 -16.07 10.55
C PRO A 469 -11.30 -16.34 9.76
N LYS A 470 -12.49 -16.03 10.30
CA LYS A 470 -13.77 -16.16 9.58
C LYS A 470 -14.03 -14.99 8.63
N GLY A 471 -13.32 -13.88 8.79
CA GLY A 471 -13.56 -12.65 8.06
C GLY A 471 -14.82 -11.89 8.50
N VAL A 472 -14.89 -10.64 8.06
CA VAL A 472 -15.97 -9.71 8.42
C VAL A 472 -17.10 -9.74 7.38
N PRO A 473 -18.38 -9.61 7.78
CA PRO A 473 -19.52 -9.69 6.87
C PRO A 473 -19.73 -8.39 6.08
N ILE A 474 -19.52 -8.46 4.76
CA ILE A 474 -19.61 -7.30 3.86
C ILE A 474 -21.06 -6.94 3.55
N SER A 475 -21.39 -5.67 3.76
CA SER A 475 -22.72 -5.10 3.56
C SER A 475 -22.83 -4.18 2.34
N ALA A 476 -21.70 -3.67 1.84
CA ALA A 476 -21.66 -2.82 0.65
C ALA A 476 -20.28 -2.92 -0.05
N ILE A 477 -20.30 -2.81 -1.38
CA ILE A 477 -19.12 -2.68 -2.24
C ILE A 477 -19.19 -1.31 -2.90
N LEU A 478 -18.15 -0.50 -2.75
CA LEU A 478 -18.05 0.83 -3.34
C LEU A 478 -17.05 0.82 -4.50
N PHE A 479 -17.44 1.38 -5.63
CA PHE A 479 -16.52 1.70 -6.74
C PHE A 479 -16.36 3.21 -6.83
N GLY A 480 -15.17 3.67 -7.18
CA GLY A 480 -14.90 5.10 -7.26
C GLY A 480 -13.55 5.44 -7.86
N GLY A 481 -13.41 6.70 -8.26
CA GLY A 481 -12.21 7.22 -8.90
C GLY A 481 -12.26 8.74 -9.01
N ARG A 482 -11.24 9.33 -9.62
CA ARG A 482 -11.18 10.78 -9.82
C ARG A 482 -11.89 11.15 -11.12
N ARG A 483 -13.07 11.76 -11.01
CA ARG A 483 -13.86 12.26 -12.14
C ARG A 483 -14.12 13.75 -11.90
N PRO A 484 -13.48 14.66 -12.66
CA PRO A 484 -13.57 16.09 -12.37
C PRO A 484 -14.94 16.68 -12.70
N GLN A 485 -15.73 16.01 -13.55
CA GLN A 485 -17.02 16.48 -14.04
C GLN A 485 -17.97 15.30 -14.31
N GLY A 486 -19.28 15.58 -14.28
CA GLY A 486 -20.36 14.75 -14.81
C GLY A 486 -20.78 13.51 -14.00
N ILE A 487 -19.87 12.94 -13.20
CA ILE A 487 -20.21 11.84 -12.28
C ILE A 487 -20.61 12.39 -10.92
N SER A 488 -21.80 12.01 -10.45
CA SER A 488 -22.32 12.43 -9.14
C SER A 488 -21.48 11.92 -7.97
N LEU A 489 -21.53 12.61 -6.83
CA LEU A 489 -20.74 12.26 -5.62
C LEU A 489 -20.93 10.81 -5.16
N CYS A 490 -22.18 10.31 -5.17
CA CYS A 490 -22.49 8.92 -4.87
C CYS A 490 -23.73 8.46 -5.64
N ILE A 491 -23.71 7.21 -6.10
CA ILE A 491 -24.79 6.56 -6.86
C ILE A 491 -24.92 5.14 -6.29
N ASP A 492 -26.14 4.71 -5.99
CA ASP A 492 -26.44 3.30 -5.66
C ASP A 492 -26.99 2.59 -6.91
N CYS A 493 -26.46 1.40 -7.20
CA CYS A 493 -26.71 0.67 -8.44
C CYS A 493 -28.07 -0.03 -8.43
N ILE A 494 -28.75 -0.08 -9.58
CA ILE A 494 -30.09 -0.66 -9.73
C ILE A 494 -30.07 -2.22 -9.67
N PHE A 495 -28.90 -2.84 -9.85
CA PHE A 495 -28.78 -4.27 -10.23
C PHE A 495 -28.77 -5.28 -9.05
N CYS A 496 -28.19 -4.94 -7.89
CA CYS A 496 -27.81 -5.96 -6.89
C CYS A 496 -28.75 -6.13 -5.69
N LEU A 497 -29.71 -5.22 -5.47
CA LEU A 497 -30.57 -5.25 -4.28
C LEU A 497 -32.03 -5.03 -4.68
N PRO A 498 -33.00 -5.64 -3.99
CA PRO A 498 -34.41 -5.33 -4.20
C PRO A 498 -34.61 -3.82 -4.07
N ARG A 499 -35.36 -3.22 -5.02
CA ARG A 499 -35.62 -1.78 -5.14
C ARG A 499 -35.75 -1.13 -3.75
N ARG A 500 -34.72 -0.39 -3.33
CA ARG A 500 -34.75 0.43 -2.10
C ARG A 500 -35.17 1.86 -2.41
N GLY A 501 -36.18 2.02 -3.27
CA GLY A 501 -36.90 3.28 -3.34
C GLY A 501 -37.49 3.57 -1.96
N GLY A 502 -37.15 4.71 -1.37
CA GLY A 502 -37.51 5.04 0.01
C GLY A 502 -37.23 6.50 0.34
N LEU A 503 -37.44 6.90 1.59
CA LEU A 503 -37.33 8.30 2.04
C LEU A 503 -35.97 8.96 1.76
N VAL A 504 -34.90 8.18 1.61
CA VAL A 504 -33.51 8.69 1.53
C VAL A 504 -32.90 8.63 0.12
N ALA A 505 -33.58 8.03 -0.86
CA ALA A 505 -33.07 7.88 -2.22
C ALA A 505 -34.15 8.13 -3.28
N LYS A 506 -33.77 8.83 -4.35
CA LYS A 506 -34.59 9.13 -5.52
C LYS A 506 -34.04 8.43 -6.76
N GLU A 507 -34.92 7.95 -7.62
CA GLU A 507 -34.54 7.31 -8.89
C GLU A 507 -33.96 8.33 -9.87
N SER A 508 -32.97 7.90 -10.65
CA SER A 508 -32.38 8.63 -11.75
C SER A 508 -31.99 7.66 -12.89
N PRO A 509 -31.71 8.16 -14.10
CA PRO A 509 -31.26 7.34 -15.23
C PRO A 509 -29.99 6.51 -14.95
N ILE A 510 -29.15 6.97 -14.01
CA ILE A 510 -27.83 6.41 -13.72
C ILE A 510 -27.81 5.55 -12.45
N GLY A 511 -28.92 5.48 -11.73
CA GLY A 511 -29.02 4.78 -10.45
C GLY A 511 -29.90 5.52 -9.43
N TYR A 512 -29.79 5.14 -8.16
CA TYR A 512 -30.41 5.87 -7.06
C TYR A 512 -29.47 6.96 -6.57
N LEU A 513 -29.97 8.19 -6.52
CA LEU A 513 -29.27 9.34 -5.93
C LEU A 513 -29.88 9.66 -4.55
N PRO A 514 -29.15 10.32 -3.64
CA PRO A 514 -29.75 10.79 -2.40
C PRO A 514 -30.95 11.72 -2.67
N SER A 515 -32.03 11.52 -1.90
CA SER A 515 -33.15 12.47 -1.89
C SER A 515 -32.71 13.82 -1.32
N ASP A 516 -33.45 14.88 -1.66
CA ASP A 516 -33.16 16.21 -1.15
C ASP A 516 -33.28 16.22 0.40
N GLY A 517 -32.25 16.70 1.08
CA GLY A 517 -32.15 16.66 2.55
C GLY A 517 -31.75 15.31 3.15
N ALA A 518 -31.48 14.28 2.35
CA ALA A 518 -31.05 12.97 2.87
C ALA A 518 -29.57 12.95 3.33
N LEU A 519 -28.74 13.87 2.81
CA LEU A 519 -27.35 14.02 3.21
C LEU A 519 -27.24 15.05 4.34
N ASN A 520 -26.53 14.67 5.40
CA ASN A 520 -26.21 15.59 6.50
C ASN A 520 -25.12 16.57 6.04
N LEU A 521 -25.44 17.86 6.02
CA LEU A 521 -24.53 18.95 5.66
C LEU A 521 -24.11 19.79 6.87
N ASP A 522 -24.54 19.42 8.08
CA ASP A 522 -24.25 20.16 9.31
C ASP A 522 -22.73 20.20 9.57
N GLY A 523 -22.22 21.38 9.92
CA GLY A 523 -20.82 21.59 10.24
C GLY A 523 -19.88 21.81 9.05
N LEU A 524 -20.39 21.77 7.81
CA LEU A 524 -19.64 22.20 6.64
C LEU A 524 -19.51 23.73 6.63
N GLN A 525 -18.27 24.22 6.49
CA GLN A 525 -17.98 25.66 6.56
C GLN A 525 -18.43 26.43 5.32
N ASP A 526 -18.32 25.78 4.16
CA ASP A 526 -18.68 26.37 2.87
C ASP A 526 -20.03 25.82 2.38
N PRO A 527 -20.87 26.66 1.76
CA PRO A 527 -22.11 26.20 1.16
C PRO A 527 -21.81 25.20 0.04
N VAL A 528 -22.39 24.01 0.15
CA VAL A 528 -22.24 22.94 -0.85
C VAL A 528 -23.33 23.06 -1.90
N ASN A 529 -22.93 23.16 -3.17
CA ASN A 529 -23.87 23.16 -4.29
C ASN A 529 -24.37 21.73 -4.59
N MET A 530 -25.44 21.33 -3.89
CA MET A 530 -26.04 19.99 -4.04
C MET A 530 -26.54 19.73 -5.46
N LYS A 531 -26.98 20.77 -6.18
CA LYS A 531 -27.40 20.62 -7.57
C LYS A 531 -26.21 20.21 -8.43
N GLU A 532 -25.07 20.87 -8.29
CA GLU A 532 -23.86 20.55 -9.05
C GLU A 532 -23.29 19.17 -8.70
N LEU A 533 -23.33 18.76 -7.43
CA LEU A 533 -22.84 17.43 -6.99
C LEU A 533 -23.65 16.25 -7.52
N PHE A 534 -24.93 16.46 -7.84
CA PHE A 534 -25.87 15.41 -8.23
C PHE A 534 -26.57 15.70 -9.56
N ASP A 535 -26.07 16.66 -10.35
CA ASP A 535 -26.60 16.94 -11.68
C ASP A 535 -26.32 15.74 -12.59
N VAL A 536 -27.34 15.35 -13.35
CA VAL A 536 -27.23 14.29 -14.35
C VAL A 536 -27.38 14.93 -15.71
N ASN A 537 -26.26 15.29 -16.31
CA ASN A 537 -26.24 15.94 -17.62
C ASN A 537 -26.39 14.90 -18.74
N LYS A 538 -27.44 15.04 -19.55
CA LYS A 538 -27.76 14.10 -20.63
C LYS A 538 -26.61 13.95 -21.65
N ASP A 539 -26.06 15.06 -22.13
CA ASP A 539 -25.01 15.04 -23.16
C ASP A 539 -23.72 14.39 -22.64
N PHE A 540 -23.34 14.69 -21.40
CA PHE A 540 -22.22 14.04 -20.72
C PHE A 540 -22.40 12.53 -20.66
N TRP A 541 -23.58 12.05 -20.23
CA TRP A 541 -23.82 10.61 -20.08
C TRP A 541 -23.97 9.87 -21.41
N LEU A 542 -24.49 10.52 -22.46
CA LEU A 542 -24.47 9.96 -23.81
C LEU A 542 -23.04 9.81 -24.34
N GLN A 543 -22.19 10.81 -24.08
CA GLN A 543 -20.77 10.74 -24.40
C GLN A 543 -20.06 9.64 -23.60
N GLU A 544 -20.31 9.52 -22.29
CA GLU A 544 -19.76 8.46 -21.44
C GLU A 544 -20.19 7.07 -21.96
N CYS A 545 -21.47 6.88 -22.32
CA CYS A 545 -21.93 5.61 -22.89
C CYS A 545 -21.20 5.27 -24.19
N SER A 546 -20.99 6.26 -25.06
CA SER A 546 -20.24 6.11 -26.31
C SER A 546 -18.77 5.73 -26.06
N GLU A 547 -18.12 6.38 -25.10
CA GLU A 547 -16.73 6.11 -24.72
C GLU A 547 -16.55 4.72 -24.09
N VAL A 548 -17.46 4.33 -23.19
CA VAL A 548 -17.45 2.99 -22.58
C VAL A 548 -17.72 1.92 -23.63
N ARG A 549 -18.67 2.14 -24.55
CA ARG A 549 -18.95 1.21 -25.65
C ARG A 549 -17.72 1.03 -26.54
N LYS A 550 -17.11 2.15 -26.94
CA LYS A 550 -15.86 2.14 -27.72
C LYS A 550 -14.76 1.37 -26.98
N TYR A 551 -14.60 1.60 -25.68
CA TYR A 551 -13.62 0.88 -24.87
C TYR A 551 -13.88 -0.63 -24.85
N PHE A 552 -15.13 -1.06 -24.63
CA PHE A 552 -15.49 -2.47 -24.65
C PHE A 552 -15.25 -3.10 -26.03
N ASP A 553 -15.66 -2.44 -27.10
CA ASP A 553 -15.44 -2.92 -28.47
C ASP A 553 -13.94 -3.04 -28.81
N GLU A 554 -13.14 -2.07 -28.37
CA GLU A 554 -11.70 -2.00 -28.67
C GLU A 554 -10.85 -2.94 -27.81
N GLN A 555 -11.22 -3.17 -26.55
CA GLN A 555 -10.40 -3.92 -25.59
C GLN A 555 -10.87 -5.35 -25.36
N LEU A 556 -12.18 -5.61 -25.39
CA LEU A 556 -12.78 -6.91 -25.04
C LEU A 556 -13.38 -7.60 -26.27
N GLY A 557 -14.06 -6.83 -27.13
CA GLY A 557 -14.74 -7.35 -28.31
C GLY A 557 -15.68 -8.51 -27.96
N LYS A 558 -15.43 -9.70 -28.53
CA LYS A 558 -16.25 -10.91 -28.31
C LYS A 558 -16.15 -11.50 -26.90
N GLU A 559 -15.20 -11.05 -26.08
CA GLU A 559 -14.97 -11.55 -24.72
C GLU A 559 -15.73 -10.74 -23.67
N LEU A 560 -16.44 -9.67 -24.06
CA LEU A 560 -17.36 -8.94 -23.20
C LEU A 560 -18.56 -9.82 -22.83
N PRO A 561 -18.87 -10.03 -21.53
CA PRO A 561 -20.08 -10.73 -21.13
C PRO A 561 -21.34 -10.01 -21.62
N ALA A 562 -22.32 -10.78 -22.10
CA ALA A 562 -23.54 -10.24 -22.69
C ALA A 562 -24.33 -9.38 -21.69
N GLU A 563 -24.30 -9.75 -20.41
CA GLU A 563 -24.96 -9.03 -19.32
C GLU A 563 -24.37 -7.63 -19.15
N ILE A 564 -23.04 -7.47 -19.26
CA ILE A 564 -22.39 -6.16 -19.16
C ILE A 564 -22.73 -5.27 -20.37
N ALA A 565 -22.78 -5.86 -21.56
CA ALA A 565 -23.22 -5.15 -22.77
C ALA A 565 -24.67 -4.66 -22.63
N GLN A 566 -25.55 -5.53 -22.13
CA GLN A 566 -26.95 -5.21 -21.92
C GLN A 566 -27.15 -4.09 -20.89
N GLU A 567 -26.36 -4.06 -19.81
CA GLU A 567 -26.44 -2.96 -18.83
C GLU A 567 -26.06 -1.60 -19.44
N LEU A 568 -25.06 -1.57 -20.34
CA LEU A 568 -24.70 -0.36 -21.08
C LEU A 568 -25.83 0.09 -22.02
N ASP A 569 -26.45 -0.85 -22.73
CA ASP A 569 -27.59 -0.56 -23.61
C ASP A 569 -28.78 0.02 -22.81
N GLN A 570 -29.08 -0.57 -21.65
CA GLN A 570 -30.15 -0.09 -20.77
C GLN A 570 -29.84 1.29 -20.19
N LEU A 571 -28.59 1.54 -19.78
CA LEU A 571 -28.15 2.86 -19.32
C LEU A 571 -28.35 3.91 -20.42
N GLU A 572 -27.88 3.62 -21.63
CA GLU A 572 -28.01 4.53 -22.78
C GLU A 572 -29.49 4.82 -23.09
N GLN A 573 -30.37 3.81 -23.03
CA GLN A 573 -31.81 4.00 -23.20
C GLN A 573 -32.42 4.92 -22.12
N ARG A 574 -32.07 4.72 -20.84
CA ARG A 574 -32.55 5.58 -19.74
C ARG A 574 -32.07 7.03 -19.91
N VAL A 575 -30.81 7.22 -20.31
CA VAL A 575 -30.25 8.56 -20.55
C VAL A 575 -30.90 9.23 -21.77
N LYS A 576 -31.18 8.49 -22.85
CA LYS A 576 -31.91 9.03 -24.02
C LYS A 576 -33.32 9.50 -23.67
N ALA A 577 -33.96 8.85 -22.70
CA ALA A 577 -35.31 9.15 -22.24
C ALA A 577 -35.42 10.30 -21.21
N MET A 578 -34.29 10.85 -20.73
CA MET A 578 -34.24 12.11 -19.97
C MET A 578 -34.79 13.28 -20.79
#